data_AF-A0A7C3PUA5-F1
#
_entry.id   AF-A0A7C3PUA5-F1
#
_cell.length_a   1.000
_cell.length_b   1.000
_cell.length_c   1.000
_cell.angle_alpha   90.00
_cell.angle_beta   90.00
_cell.angle_gamma   90.00
#
_symmetry.space_group_name_H-M   'P 1'
#
loop_
_entity.id
_entity.type
_entity.pdbx_description
1 polymer ?
#
loop_
_entity_poly.entity_id
_entity_poly.type
_entity_poly.pdbx_seq_one_letter_code
_entity_poly.pdbx_strand_id
1 'polypeptide(L)'
;MTSIALLLLLAVELVIFAVLGQPMDAATAMDIMAQSGPVLVLAFGMTLVLTTAGIDLSVGSATALVACGMAQAGDGAGFWLTALPLGLLMGAALGAANGTLVSFFDMPPIVATLGTMILYRGLCYV
;
A
#
# COMPACT_ATOMS: atom_id res chain seq x y z
N MET A 1 -22.62 -11.10 10.18
CA MET A 1 -23.13 -9.73 9.89
C MET A 1 -22.15 -8.92 9.05
N THR A 2 -20.85 -8.93 9.37
CA THR A 2 -19.79 -8.25 8.58
C THR A 2 -19.64 -8.79 7.16
N SER A 3 -19.69 -10.10 6.94
CA SER A 3 -19.60 -10.68 5.58
C SER A 3 -20.78 -10.28 4.68
N ILE A 4 -22.00 -10.18 5.23
CA ILE A 4 -23.18 -9.73 4.48
C ILE A 4 -23.02 -8.24 4.11
N ALA A 5 -22.50 -7.41 5.02
CA ALA A 5 -22.24 -6.01 4.74
C ALA A 5 -21.22 -5.82 3.60
N LEU A 6 -20.15 -6.63 3.56
CA LEU A 6 -19.18 -6.60 2.46
C LEU A 6 -19.77 -7.04 1.12
N LEU A 7 -20.60 -8.09 1.12
CA LEU A 7 -21.30 -8.53 -0.09
C LEU A 7 -22.30 -7.49 -0.60
N LEU A 8 -22.99 -6.80 0.31
CA LEU A 8 -23.90 -5.70 -0.04
C LEU A 8 -23.12 -4.51 -0.61
N LEU A 9 -21.99 -4.13 0.00
CA LEU A 9 -21.12 -3.08 -0.51
C LEU A 9 -20.64 -3.40 -1.94
N LEU A 10 -20.15 -4.62 -2.16
CA LEU A 10 -19.72 -5.08 -3.48
C LEU A 10 -20.87 -5.04 -4.50
N ALA A 11 -22.06 -5.48 -4.10
CA ALA A 11 -23.24 -5.42 -4.96
C ALA A 11 -23.60 -3.98 -5.34
N VAL A 12 -23.50 -3.04 -4.39
CA VAL A 12 -23.73 -1.61 -4.63
C VAL A 12 -22.68 -1.05 -5.60
N GLU A 13 -21.39 -1.34 -5.42
CA GLU A 13 -20.33 -0.93 -6.35
C GLU A 13 -20.58 -1.47 -7.77
N LEU A 14 -20.97 -2.74 -7.91
CA LEU A 14 -21.28 -3.34 -9.21
C LEU A 14 -22.47 -2.66 -9.89
N VAL A 15 -23.53 -2.34 -9.14
CA VAL A 15 -24.68 -1.61 -9.67
C VAL A 15 -24.29 -0.20 -10.10
N ILE A 16 -23.47 0.50 -9.31
CA ILE A 16 -22.95 1.83 -9.67
C ILE A 16 -22.15 1.75 -10.97
N PHE A 17 -21.22 0.80 -11.11
CA PHE A 17 -20.46 0.60 -12.34
C PHE A 17 -21.36 0.24 -13.53
N ALA A 18 -22.40 -0.56 -13.32
CA ALA A 18 -23.32 -0.95 -14.39
C ALA A 18 -24.17 0.21 -14.92
N VAL A 19 -24.53 1.17 -14.05
CA VAL A 19 -25.41 2.30 -14.41
C VAL A 19 -24.63 3.53 -14.85
N LEU A 20 -23.51 3.83 -14.19
CA LEU A 20 -22.73 5.06 -14.40
C LEU A 20 -21.41 4.81 -15.17
N GLY A 21 -20.96 3.56 -15.27
CA GLY A 21 -19.69 3.21 -15.90
C GLY A 21 -19.71 3.36 -17.41
N GLN A 22 -18.54 3.69 -17.97
CA GLN A 22 -18.30 3.62 -19.41
C GLN A 22 -18.07 2.16 -19.83
N PRO A 23 -18.41 1.78 -21.08
CA PRO A 23 -18.13 0.43 -21.57
C PRO A 23 -16.64 0.12 -21.47
N MET A 24 -16.30 -1.03 -20.88
CA MET A 24 -14.91 -1.50 -20.82
C MET A 24 -14.43 -1.89 -22.22
N ASP A 25 -13.61 -1.04 -22.82
CA ASP A 25 -12.78 -1.42 -23.96
C ASP A 25 -11.46 -2.06 -23.50
N ALA A 26 -10.70 -2.61 -24.46
CA ALA A 26 -9.45 -3.29 -24.16
C ALA A 26 -8.41 -2.35 -23.51
N ALA A 27 -8.42 -1.06 -23.87
CA ALA A 27 -7.52 -0.06 -23.30
C ALA A 27 -7.85 0.21 -21.83
N THR A 28 -9.12 0.49 -21.51
CA THR A 28 -9.60 0.71 -20.14
C THR A 28 -9.35 -0.52 -19.27
N ALA A 29 -9.56 -1.73 -19.80
CA ALA A 29 -9.26 -2.97 -19.08
C ALA A 29 -7.76 -3.10 -18.74
N MET A 30 -6.87 -2.74 -19.67
CA MET A 30 -5.42 -2.75 -19.42
C MET A 30 -5.01 -1.68 -18.41
N ASP A 31 -5.57 -0.48 -18.49
CA ASP A 31 -5.28 0.60 -17.54
C ASP A 31 -5.71 0.24 -16.12
N ILE A 32 -6.90 -0.37 -15.96
CA ILE A 32 -7.39 -0.87 -14.67
C ILE A 32 -6.43 -1.92 -14.11
N MET A 33 -6.00 -2.89 -14.93
CA MET A 33 -5.06 -3.93 -14.49
C MET A 33 -3.71 -3.33 -14.09
N ALA A 34 -3.18 -2.39 -14.87
CA ALA A 34 -1.92 -1.72 -14.59
C ALA A 34 -1.97 -0.92 -13.27
N GLN A 35 -3.06 -0.19 -13.01
CA GLN A 35 -3.25 0.55 -11.76
C GLN A 35 -3.54 -0.34 -10.54
N SER A 36 -4.20 -1.49 -10.75
CA SER A 36 -4.54 -2.42 -9.68
C SER A 36 -3.35 -3.25 -9.20
N GLY A 37 -2.34 -3.46 -10.06
CA GLY A 37 -1.15 -4.26 -9.76
C GLY A 37 -0.43 -3.86 -8.46
N PRO A 38 -0.04 -2.59 -8.28
CA PRO A 38 0.60 -2.12 -7.04
C PRO A 38 -0.25 -2.38 -5.80
N VAL A 39 -1.56 -2.11 -5.87
CA VAL A 39 -2.48 -2.32 -4.74
C VAL A 39 -2.60 -3.81 -4.39
N LEU A 40 -2.63 -4.69 -5.39
CA LEU A 40 -2.62 -6.15 -5.18
C LEU A 40 -1.36 -6.60 -4.43
N VAL A 41 -0.18 -6.14 -4.84
CA VAL A 41 1.09 -6.47 -4.17
C VAL A 41 1.07 -6.02 -2.71
N LEU A 42 0.59 -4.81 -2.43
CA LEU A 42 0.43 -4.32 -1.07
C LEU A 42 -0.58 -5.14 -0.27
N ALA A 43 -1.71 -5.52 -0.88
CA ALA A 43 -2.74 -6.34 -0.23
C ALA A 43 -2.21 -7.73 0.17
N PHE A 44 -1.36 -8.35 -0.65
CA PHE A 44 -0.69 -9.59 -0.28
C PHE A 44 0.19 -9.42 0.95
N GLY A 45 1.01 -8.36 1.01
CA GLY A 45 1.82 -8.05 2.20
C GLY A 45 0.96 -7.81 3.44
N MET A 46 -0.11 -7.03 3.31
CA MET A 46 -1.05 -6.73 4.39
C MET A 46 -1.79 -7.97 4.91
N THR A 47 -1.96 -9.00 4.09
CA THR A 47 -2.55 -10.28 4.53
C THR A 47 -1.72 -10.88 5.67
N LEU A 48 -0.39 -10.83 5.59
CA LEU A 48 0.49 -11.32 6.66
C LEU A 48 0.26 -10.55 7.97
N VAL A 49 0.14 -9.21 7.89
CA VAL A 49 -0.11 -8.35 9.07
C VAL A 49 -1.49 -8.62 9.69
N LEU A 50 -2.52 -8.82 8.85
CA LEU A 50 -3.87 -9.11 9.32
C LEU A 50 -3.95 -10.51 9.95
N THR A 51 -3.23 -11.49 9.43
CA THR A 51 -3.20 -12.84 10.03
C THR A 51 -2.61 -12.86 11.43
N THR A 52 -1.74 -11.90 11.78
CA THR A 52 -1.23 -11.73 13.15
C THR A 52 -2.18 -10.88 14.03
N ALA A 53 -3.43 -10.68 13.61
CA ALA A 53 -4.41 -9.78 14.23
C ALA A 53 -3.91 -8.32 14.38
N GLY A 54 -2.94 -7.92 13.57
CA GLY A 54 -2.45 -6.54 13.49
C GLY A 54 -3.25 -5.71 12.48
N ILE A 55 -3.06 -4.39 12.53
CA ILE A 55 -3.54 -3.46 11.52
C ILE A 55 -2.35 -2.56 11.18
N ASP A 56 -2.08 -2.36 9.89
CA ASP A 56 -1.09 -1.39 9.42
C ASP A 56 -1.76 -0.26 8.64
N LEU A 57 -1.85 0.91 9.29
CA LEU A 57 -2.34 2.15 8.71
C LEU A 57 -1.26 2.88 7.89
N SER A 58 0.01 2.57 8.11
CA SER A 58 1.15 3.29 7.53
C SER A 58 1.49 2.88 6.11
N VAL A 59 0.95 1.76 5.60
CA VAL A 59 1.32 1.17 4.30
C VAL A 59 1.24 2.16 3.14
N GLY A 60 0.21 3.02 3.10
CA GLY A 60 0.06 4.03 2.06
C GLY A 60 1.15 5.11 2.14
N SER A 61 1.41 5.63 3.34
CA SER A 61 2.47 6.62 3.56
C SER A 61 3.89 6.06 3.41
N ALA A 62 4.11 4.81 3.78
CA ALA A 62 5.38 4.13 3.57
C ALA A 62 5.66 3.95 2.07
N THR A 63 4.66 3.53 1.30
CA THR A 63 4.76 3.40 -0.15
C THR A 63 5.04 4.76 -0.81
N ALA A 64 4.38 5.83 -0.35
CA ALA A 64 4.67 7.18 -0.82
C ALA A 64 6.11 7.62 -0.53
N LEU A 65 6.62 7.35 0.68
CA LEU A 65 7.99 7.70 1.06
C LEU A 65 9.03 6.92 0.24
N VAL A 66 8.78 5.63 0.01
CA VAL A 66 9.61 4.80 -0.88
C VAL A 66 9.61 5.39 -2.29
N ALA A 67 8.44 5.76 -2.83
CA ALA A 67 8.35 6.37 -4.15
C ALA A 67 9.11 7.72 -4.24
N CYS A 68 9.01 8.57 -3.21
CA CYS A 68 9.78 9.82 -3.13
C CYS A 68 11.30 9.56 -3.12
N GLY A 69 11.76 8.58 -2.34
CA GLY A 69 13.18 8.19 -2.31
C GLY A 69 13.66 7.64 -3.65
N MET A 70 12.87 6.78 -4.28
CA MET A 70 13.15 6.24 -5.61
C MET A 70 13.21 7.32 -6.68
N ALA A 71 12.31 8.32 -6.63
CA ALA A 71 12.31 9.44 -7.55
C ALA A 71 13.59 10.29 -7.44
N GLN A 72 14.16 10.42 -6.24
CA GLN A 72 15.43 11.13 -6.04
C GLN A 72 16.66 10.35 -6.53
N ALA A 73 16.57 9.02 -6.66
CA ALA A 73 17.65 8.19 -7.17
C ALA A 73 17.85 8.27 -8.70
N GLY A 74 17.02 9.08 -9.38
CA GLY A 74 17.08 9.35 -10.81
C GLY A 74 16.29 8.38 -11.67
N ASP A 75 16.00 8.84 -12.88
CA ASP A 75 15.23 8.19 -13.92
C ASP A 75 16.11 7.73 -15.11
N GLY A 76 15.65 6.73 -15.86
CA GLY A 76 16.32 6.22 -17.05
C GLY A 76 17.01 4.86 -16.89
N ALA A 77 18.04 4.60 -17.71
CA ALA A 77 18.66 3.27 -17.86
C ALA A 77 19.29 2.72 -16.55
N GLY A 78 19.66 3.61 -15.62
CA GLY A 78 20.19 3.26 -14.30
C GLY A 78 19.14 2.94 -13.24
N PHE A 79 17.85 3.22 -13.48
CA PHE A 79 16.76 3.07 -12.50
C PHE A 79 16.74 1.68 -11.85
N TRP A 80 16.91 0.64 -12.66
CA TRP A 80 16.93 -0.75 -12.20
C TRP A 80 18.12 -1.07 -11.27
N LEU A 81 19.21 -0.31 -11.39
CA LEU A 81 20.43 -0.48 -10.61
C LEU A 81 20.49 0.43 -9.39
N THR A 82 19.76 1.55 -9.39
CA THR A 82 19.78 2.55 -8.31
C THR A 82 18.46 2.59 -7.53
N ALA A 83 17.38 3.02 -8.19
CA ALA A 83 16.09 3.26 -7.56
C ALA A 83 15.44 1.96 -7.08
N LEU A 84 15.49 0.88 -7.85
CA LEU A 84 14.86 -0.39 -7.46
C LEU A 84 15.50 -0.99 -6.17
N PRO A 85 16.83 -1.16 -6.07
CA PRO A 85 17.44 -1.60 -4.82
C PRO A 85 17.17 -0.64 -3.65
N LEU A 86 17.22 0.67 -3.89
CA LEU A 86 16.91 1.67 -2.87
C LEU A 86 15.48 1.49 -2.34
N GLY A 87 14.50 1.35 -3.24
CA GLY A 87 13.11 1.17 -2.86
C GLY A 87 12.86 -0.10 -2.06
N LEU A 88 13.49 -1.21 -2.46
CA LEU A 88 13.43 -2.48 -1.71
C LEU A 88 14.02 -2.34 -0.31
N LEU A 89 15.20 -1.71 -0.19
CA LEU A 89 15.86 -1.50 1.09
C LEU A 89 15.06 -0.57 2.00
N MET A 90 14.52 0.52 1.45
CA MET A 90 13.64 1.43 2.19
C MET A 90 12.38 0.70 2.66
N GLY A 91 11.65 0.02 1.76
CA GLY A 91 10.44 -0.71 2.12
C GLY A 91 10.69 -1.77 3.20
N ALA A 92 11.78 -2.54 3.07
CA ALA A 92 12.19 -3.52 4.07
C ALA A 92 12.51 -2.86 5.43
N ALA A 93 13.22 -1.73 5.43
CA ALA A 93 13.56 -1.00 6.65
C ALA A 93 12.32 -0.43 7.36
N LEU A 94 11.40 0.19 6.61
CA LEU A 94 10.16 0.73 7.17
C LEU A 94 9.25 -0.37 7.73
N GLY A 95 9.15 -1.50 7.01
CA GLY A 95 8.42 -2.69 7.47
C GLY A 95 9.04 -3.30 8.71
N ALA A 96 10.38 -3.43 8.75
CA ALA A 96 11.11 -3.93 9.91
C ALA A 96 10.96 -3.00 11.12
N ALA A 97 10.92 -1.69 10.93
CA ALA A 97 10.66 -0.73 12.02
C ALA A 97 9.28 -0.98 12.67
N ASN A 98 8.21 -1.04 11.86
CA ASN A 98 6.87 -1.37 12.37
C ASN A 98 6.83 -2.74 13.03
N GLY A 99 7.41 -3.76 12.39
CA GLY A 99 7.48 -5.11 12.94
C GLY A 99 8.18 -5.14 14.29
N THR A 100 9.27 -4.39 14.45
CA THR A 100 10.04 -4.32 15.70
C THR A 100 9.24 -3.65 16.81
N LEU A 101 8.57 -2.53 16.52
CA LEU A 101 7.71 -1.84 17.50
C LEU A 101 6.60 -2.75 18.02
N VAL A 102 6.01 -3.56 17.13
CA VAL A 102 4.92 -4.47 17.52
C VAL A 102 5.45 -5.72 18.22
N SER A 103 6.47 -6.39 17.68
CA SER A 103 6.89 -7.71 18.18
C SER A 103 7.87 -7.66 19.35
N PHE A 104 8.75 -6.65 19.42
CA PHE A 104 9.76 -6.53 20.48
C PHE A 104 9.34 -5.56 21.58
N PHE A 105 8.71 -4.44 21.22
CA PHE A 105 8.27 -3.43 22.19
C PHE A 105 6.83 -3.61 22.66
N ASP A 106 6.14 -4.65 22.18
CA ASP A 106 4.75 -5.00 22.54
C ASP A 106 3.78 -3.82 22.38
N MET A 107 4.05 -2.95 21.41
CA MET A 107 3.17 -1.81 21.13
C MET A 107 1.91 -2.30 20.40
N PRO A 108 0.72 -1.78 20.77
CA PRO A 108 -0.49 -2.06 20.00
C PRO A 108 -0.30 -1.69 18.51
N PRO A 109 -0.59 -2.59 17.56
CA PRO A 109 -0.29 -2.38 16.13
C PRO A 109 -0.85 -1.08 15.54
N ILE A 110 -2.06 -0.70 15.93
CA ILE A 110 -2.70 0.55 15.49
C ILE A 110 -1.90 1.77 15.98
N VAL A 111 -1.37 1.75 17.20
CA VAL A 111 -0.61 2.87 17.76
C VAL A 111 0.74 3.01 17.07
N ALA A 112 1.45 1.90 16.88
CA ALA A 112 2.72 1.89 16.16
C ALA A 112 2.55 2.41 14.72
N THR A 113 1.57 1.89 14.00
CA THR A 113 1.38 2.20 12.57
C THR A 113 0.73 3.56 12.34
N LEU A 114 -0.09 4.08 13.26
CA LEU A 114 -0.55 5.47 13.20
C LEU A 114 0.60 6.46 13.45
N GLY A 115 1.48 6.17 14.40
CA GLY A 115 2.66 6.99 14.68
C GLY A 115 3.61 7.04 13.49
N THR A 116 3.94 5.87 12.91
CA THR A 116 4.81 5.80 11.73
C THR A 116 4.15 6.37 10.48
N MET A 117 2.83 6.26 10.32
CA MET A 117 2.10 6.94 9.25
C MET A 117 2.33 8.45 9.27
N ILE A 118 2.21 9.09 10.43
CA ILE A 118 2.43 10.54 10.58
C ILE A 118 3.89 10.89 10.26
N LEU A 119 4.84 10.10 10.76
CA LEU A 119 6.27 10.29 10.53
C LEU A 119 6.62 10.17 9.04
N TYR A 120 6.16 9.11 8.36
CA TYR A 120 6.43 8.88 6.94
C TYR A 120 5.82 9.97 6.07
N ARG A 121 4.59 10.42 6.39
CA ARG A 121 3.97 11.57 5.71
C ARG A 121 4.78 12.84 5.91
N GLY A 122 5.26 13.10 7.14
CA GLY A 122 6.13 14.24 7.43
C GLY A 122 7.41 14.22 6.61
N LEU A 123 8.07 13.06 6.52
CA LEU A 123 9.27 12.88 5.70
C LEU A 123 9.02 13.05 4.20
N CYS A 124 7.85 12.66 3.69
CA CYS A 124 7.49 12.90 2.29
C CYS A 124 7.35 14.38 1.93
N TYR A 125 7.04 15.25 2.90
CA TYR A 125 6.84 16.68 2.65
C TYR A 125 8.15 17.49 2.63
N VAL A 126 9.26 16.90 3.08
CA VAL A 126 10.58 17.54 3.16
C VAL A 126 11.43 17.10 1.98
#